data_AF-A0A6C1PMJ0-F1
#
_entry.id   AF-A0A6C1PMJ0-F1
#
_cell.length_a   1.000
_cell.length_b   1.000
_cell.length_c   1.000
_cell.angle_alpha   90.00
_cell.angle_beta   90.00
_cell.angle_gamma   90.00
#
_symmetry.space_group_name_H-M   'P 1'
#
loop_
_entity.id
_entity.type
_entity.pdbx_description
1 polymer ?
#
loop_
_entity_poly.entity_id
_entity_poly.type
_entity_poly.pdbx_seq_one_letter_code
_entity_poly.pdbx_strand_id
1 'polypeptide(L)' 'MIAVRLSKDLEDRLDRLARRTGRTKTYYVREAITEHLEELEEIYLAQQVLERVRAGTEDTVPLDTLIRQYGVDD' A
#
# COMPACT_ATOMS: atom_id res chain seq x y z
N MET A 1 -10.30 13.57 13.48
CA MET A 1 -9.23 12.88 14.25
C MET A 1 -9.64 11.42 14.37
N ILE A 2 -8.81 10.49 13.91
CA ILE A 2 -9.11 9.05 13.97
C ILE A 2 -8.55 8.49 15.28
N ALA A 3 -9.36 7.73 16.02
CA ALA A 3 -8.92 7.00 17.21
C ALA A 3 -8.71 5.52 16.85
N VAL A 4 -7.49 5.03 17.05
CA VAL A 4 -7.11 3.64 16.77
C VAL A 4 -6.76 2.96 18.08
N ARG A 5 -7.31 1.75 18.31
CA ARG A 5 -6.90 0.92 19.44
C ARG A 5 -5.63 0.18 19.09
N LEU A 6 -4.60 0.34 19.91
CA LEU A 6 -3.35 -0.38 19.76
C LEU A 6 -3.24 -1.46 20.85
N SER A 7 -2.48 -2.51 20.56
CA SER A 7 -2.08 -3.46 21.59
C SER A 7 -1.12 -2.78 22.57
N LYS A 8 -1.14 -3.21 23.83
CA LYS A 8 -0.28 -2.67 24.89
C LYS A 8 1.21 -2.70 24.48
N ASP A 9 1.64 -3.79 23.87
CA ASP A 9 3.03 -3.95 23.43
C ASP A 9 3.44 -2.92 22.36
N LEU A 10 2.51 -2.56 21.47
CA LEU A 10 2.77 -1.57 20.42
C LEU A 10 2.81 -0.16 21.01
N GLU A 11 1.92 0.17 21.94
CA GLU A 11 1.98 1.42 22.70
C GLU A 11 3.32 1.55 23.42
N ASP A 12 3.74 0.52 24.16
CA ASP A 12 5.00 0.51 24.90
C ASP A 12 6.22 0.69 23.96
N ARG A 13 6.18 0.11 22.75
CA ARG A 13 7.21 0.32 21.71
C ARG A 13 7.24 1.76 21.22
N LEU A 14 6.07 2.35 20.91
CA LEU A 14 5.95 3.74 20.48
C LEU A 14 6.44 4.71 21.55
N ASP A 15 6.15 4.44 22.83
CA ASP A 15 6.61 5.24 23.98
C ASP A 15 8.13 5.27 24.07
N ARG A 16 8.76 4.09 23.97
CA ARG A 16 10.22 4.00 24.01
C ARG A 16 10.85 4.71 22.82
N LEU A 17 10.29 4.55 21.62
CA LEU A 17 10.79 5.21 20.42
C LEU A 17 10.67 6.74 20.51
N ALA A 18 9.50 7.23 20.92
CA ALA A 18 9.23 8.65 21.14
C ALA A 18 10.23 9.27 22.14
N ARG A 19 10.43 8.64 23.30
CA ARG A 19 11.36 9.12 24.33
C ARG A 19 12.81 9.16 23.84
N ARG A 20 13.24 8.17 23.06
CA ARG A 20 14.62 8.06 22.56
C ARG A 20 14.96 9.10 21.48
N THR A 21 13.95 9.55 20.74
CA THR A 21 14.13 10.37 19.52
C THR A 21 13.65 11.81 19.70
N GLY A 22 12.94 12.11 20.79
CA GLY A 22 12.35 13.42 21.05
C GLY A 22 11.11 13.72 20.18
N ARG A 23 10.56 12.73 19.49
CA ARG A 23 9.34 12.86 18.67
C ARG A 23 8.11 12.33 19.40
N THR A 24 6.92 12.71 18.95
CA THR A 24 5.65 12.25 19.55
C THR A 24 5.27 10.86 19.03
N LYS A 25 4.46 10.10 19.79
CA LYS A 25 3.90 8.83 19.31
C LYS A 25 3.10 9.02 18.02
N THR A 26 2.32 10.10 17.95
CA THR A 26 1.51 10.47 16.78
C THR A 26 2.35 10.69 15.52
N TYR A 27 3.58 11.20 15.66
CA TYR A 27 4.50 11.30 14.53
C TYR A 27 4.77 9.91 13.94
N TYR A 28 5.18 8.95 14.77
CA TYR A 28 5.50 7.60 14.30
C TYR A 28 4.29 6.82 13.78
N VAL A 29 3.12 6.99 14.41
CA VAL A 29 1.88 6.39 13.90
C VAL A 29 1.56 6.95 12.51
N ARG A 30 1.75 8.25 12.30
CA ARG A 30 1.53 8.86 10.98
C ARG A 30 2.52 8.34 9.94
N GLU A 31 3.81 8.33 10.25
CA GLU A 31 4.84 7.83 9.33
C GLU A 31 4.54 6.39 8.94
N ALA A 32 4.25 5.51 9.91
CA ALA A 32 3.95 4.11 9.64
C ALA A 32 2.69 3.94 8.78
N ILE A 33 1.65 4.76 8.97
CA ILE A 33 0.46 4.73 8.11
C ILE A 33 0.82 5.21 6.70
N THR A 34 1.54 6.33 6.58
CA THR A 34 1.91 6.91 5.28
C THR A 34 2.75 5.93 4.47
N GLU A 35 3.75 5.29 5.09
CA GLU A 35 4.64 4.32 4.42
C GLU A 35 3.88 3.10 3.88
N HIS A 36 2.76 2.71 4.49
CA HIS A 36 1.98 1.54 4.07
C HIS A 36 0.72 1.89 3.27
N LEU A 37 0.32 3.17 3.22
CA LEU A 37 -0.92 3.57 2.56
C LEU A 37 -0.82 3.38 1.04
N GLU A 38 0.31 3.73 0.44
CA GLU A 38 0.55 3.60 -0.99
C GLU A 38 0.42 2.14 -1.45
N GLU A 39 1.08 1.21 -0.76
CA GLU A 39 0.98 -0.23 -1.06
C GLU A 39 -0.46 -0.75 -0.95
N LEU A 40 -1.21 -0.30 0.06
CA LEU A 40 -2.61 -0.67 0.21
C LEU A 40 -3.45 -0.14 -0.96
N GLU A 41 -3.26 1.12 -1.33
CA GLU A 41 -3.96 1.74 -2.45
C GLU A 41 -3.68 0.99 -3.77
N GLU A 42 -2.42 0.64 -4.03
CA GLU A 42 -2.02 -0.13 -5.21
C GLU A 42 -2.71 -1.50 -5.26
N ILE A 43 -2.69 -2.26 -4.16
CA ILE A 43 -3.36 -3.57 -4.09
C ILE A 43 -4.84 -3.44 -4.36
N TYR A 44 -5.52 -2.46 -3.73
CA TYR A 44 -6.95 -2.26 -3.93
C TYR A 44 -7.28 -1.88 -5.37
N LEU A 45 -6.51 -0.99 -5.99
CA LEU A 45 -6.71 -0.60 -7.38
C LEU A 45 -6.46 -1.77 -8.34
N ALA A 46 -5.39 -2.53 -8.13
CA ALA A 46 -5.08 -3.71 -8.94
C ALA A 46 -6.17 -4.79 -8.83
N GLN A 47 -6.71 -5.02 -7.63
CA GLN A 47 -7.83 -5.94 -7.42
C GLN A 47 -9.08 -5.48 -8.15
N GLN A 48 -9.42 -4.19 -8.09
CA GLN A 48 -10.56 -3.64 -8.82
C GLN A 48 -10.41 -3.80 -10.35
N VAL A 49 -9.22 -3.55 -10.90
CA VAL A 49 -8.93 -3.79 -12.33
C VAL A 49 -9.10 -5.27 -12.66
N LEU A 50 -8.55 -6.16 -11.84
CA LEU A 50 -8.66 -7.61 -12.05
C LEU A 50 -10.12 -8.09 -12.05
N GLU A 51 -10.96 -7.54 -11.17
CA GLU A 51 -12.39 -7.84 -11.16
C GLU A 51 -13.08 -7.40 -12.46
N ARG A 52 -12.77 -6.20 -12.97
CA ARG A 52 -13.32 -5.71 -14.25
C ARG A 52 -12.82 -6.51 -15.44
N VAL A 53 -11.56 -6.94 -15.46
CA VAL A 53 -11.01 -7.85 -16.47
C VAL A 53 -11.79 -9.18 -16.44
N ARG A 54 -12.00 -9.76 -15.25
CA ARG A 54 -12.78 -11.01 -15.11
C ARG A 54 -14.25 -10.85 -15.50
N ALA A 55 -14.82 -9.67 -15.28
CA ALA A 55 -16.18 -9.33 -15.72
C ALA A 55 -16.27 -9.01 -17.23
N GLY A 56 -15.13 -8.91 -17.92
CA GLY A 56 -15.08 -8.54 -19.34
C GLY A 56 -15.43 -7.08 -19.62
N THR A 57 -15.34 -6.22 -18.60
CA THR A 57 -15.66 -4.78 -18.70
C THR A 57 -14.43 -3.89 -18.76
N GLU A 58 -13.23 -4.47 -18.68
CA GLU A 58 -11.96 -3.76 -18.82
C GLU A 58 -11.36 -4.03 -20.19
N ASP A 59 -10.83 -2.98 -20.83
CA ASP A 59 -10.05 -3.13 -22.05
C ASP A 59 -8.74 -3.89 -21.75
N THR A 60 -8.42 -4.88 -22.59
CA THR A 60 -7.20 -5.68 -22.45
C THR A 60 -6.47 -5.75 -23.78
N VAL A 61 -5.14 -5.90 -23.71
CA VAL A 61 -4.28 -6.06 -24.88
C VAL A 61 -3.68 -7.47 -24.85
N PRO A 62 -3.75 -8.24 -25.96
CA PRO A 62 -3.10 -9.53 -26.05
C PRO A 62 -1.59 -9.44 -25.79
N LEU A 63 -1.03 -10.40 -25.05
CA LEU A 63 0.38 -10.40 -24.64
C LEU A 63 1.32 -10.36 -25.86
N ASP A 64 1.00 -11.09 -26.92
CA ASP A 64 1.78 -11.12 -28.17
C ASP A 64 1.82 -9.76 -28.89
N THR A 65 0.82 -8.90 -28.67
CA THR A 65 0.81 -7.53 -29.18
C THR A 65 1.77 -6.65 -28.39
N LEU A 66 1.77 -6.76 -27.06
CA LEU A 66 2.70 -6.01 -26.19
C LEU A 66 4.15 -6.42 -26.40
N ILE A 67 4.41 -7.73 -26.49
CA ILE A 67 5.74 -8.31 -26.74
C ILE A 67 6.35 -7.66 -28.00
N ARG A 68 5.64 -7.75 -29.13
CA ARG A 68 6.05 -7.13 -30.40
C ARG A 68 6.21 -5.60 -30.34
N GLN A 69 5.37 -4.91 -29.56
CA GLN A 69 5.42 -3.45 -29.44
C GLN A 69 6.67 -2.98 -28.70
N TYR A 70 7.08 -3.70 -27.66
CA TYR A 70 8.21 -3.31 -26.81
C TYR A 70 9.52 -4.02 -27.18
N GLY A 71 9.49 -5.01 -28.09
CA GLY A 71 10.68 -5.73 -28.56
C GLY A 71 11.37 -6.49 -27.43
N VAL A 72 10.58 -7.10 -26.55
CA VAL A 72 11.05 -7.86 -25.37
C VAL A 72 11.24 -9.35 -25.68
N ASP A 73 11.27 -9.67 -26.97
CA ASP A 73 11.25 -11.01 -27.56
C ASP A 73 12.67 -11.63 -27.65
N ASP A 74 13.71 -10.85 -27.32
CA ASP A 74 15.14 -11.18 -27.41
C ASP A 74 15.70 -11.81 -26.12
#